data_AF-A0A843IVH9-F1
#
_entry.id   AF-A0A843IVH9-F1
#
_cell.length_a   1.000
_cell.length_b   1.000
_cell.length_c   1.000
_cell.angle_alpha   90.00
_cell.angle_beta   90.00
_cell.angle_gamma   90.00
#
_symmetry.space_group_name_H-M   'P 1'
#
loop_
_entity.id
_entity.type
_entity.pdbx_description
1 polymer ?
#
loop_
_entity_poly.entity_id
_entity_poly.type
_entity_poly.pdbx_seq_one_letter_code
_entity_poly.pdbx_strand_id
1 'polypeptide(L)'
;MMKFLPDINVKALVFGAAIAAACIIFGYQYNDWLYPFSAIGLLYAGYGQNTVKLGTLMGLLASTPIVILTLQGYMGTFSGDFFVSETGVITVTLIILIVGAFVGLVGAWTKRNRVKAMAEYEKQQKIGKNKNKNKNKNK
;
A
#
# COMPACT_ATOMS: atom_id res chain seq x y z
N MET A 1 16.66 -18.51 19.52
CA MET A 1 15.24 -18.59 19.10
C MET A 1 15.08 -17.76 17.84
N MET A 2 14.75 -18.39 16.72
CA MET A 2 14.82 -17.83 15.38
C MET A 2 13.67 -16.84 15.14
N LYS A 3 13.97 -15.55 14.91
CA LYS A 3 12.98 -14.53 14.50
C LYS A 3 12.52 -14.85 13.06
N PHE A 4 11.55 -15.75 12.92
CA PHE A 4 11.01 -16.16 11.62
C PHE A 4 9.93 -15.22 11.06
N LEU A 5 9.43 -14.30 11.87
CA LEU A 5 8.56 -13.24 11.38
C LEU A 5 9.46 -12.04 11.06
N PRO A 6 9.64 -11.67 9.78
CA PRO A 6 10.17 -10.34 9.48
C PRO A 6 9.33 -9.30 10.26
N ASP A 7 9.92 -8.17 10.67
CA ASP A 7 9.21 -7.11 11.40
C ASP A 7 8.08 -6.53 10.52
N ILE A 8 6.92 -7.21 10.54
CA ILE A 8 5.72 -6.91 9.79
C ILE A 8 4.95 -5.86 10.57
N ASN A 9 4.66 -4.74 9.90
CA ASN A 9 3.82 -3.73 10.49
C ASN A 9 2.35 -4.10 10.27
N VAL A 10 1.79 -4.89 11.19
CA VAL A 10 0.40 -5.37 11.16
C VAL A 10 -0.59 -4.21 11.23
N LYS A 11 -0.25 -3.12 11.94
CA LYS A 11 -1.13 -1.94 12.01
C LYS A 11 -1.33 -1.34 10.62
N ALA A 12 -0.25 -1.16 9.87
CA ALA A 12 -0.34 -0.65 8.50
C ALA A 12 -1.16 -1.56 7.58
N LEU A 13 -1.04 -2.88 7.75
CA LEU A 13 -1.86 -3.86 7.03
C LEU A 13 -3.36 -3.68 7.34
N VAL A 14 -3.73 -3.68 8.63
CA VAL A 14 -5.14 -3.59 9.06
C VAL A 14 -5.76 -2.26 8.62
N PHE A 15 -5.07 -1.14 8.85
CA PHE A 15 -5.57 0.17 8.43
C PHE A 15 -5.65 0.29 6.91
N GLY A 16 -4.64 -0.19 6.18
CA GLY A 16 -4.65 -0.17 4.72
C GLY A 16 -5.79 -1.01 4.13
N ALA A 17 -5.99 -2.22 4.66
CA ALA A 17 -7.09 -3.10 4.29
C ALA A 17 -8.47 -2.49 4.61
N ALA A 18 -8.61 -1.87 5.79
CA ALA A 18 -9.84 -1.19 6.19
C ALA A 18 -10.17 0.02 5.30
N ILE A 19 -9.16 0.84 4.95
CA ILE A 19 -9.34 1.97 4.03
C ILE A 19 -9.75 1.46 2.64
N ALA A 20 -9.08 0.42 2.13
CA ALA A 20 -9.41 -0.17 0.84
C ALA A 20 -10.86 -0.69 0.81
N ALA A 21 -11.27 -1.42 1.84
CA ALA A 21 -12.64 -1.92 2.00
C ALA A 21 -13.66 -0.77 2.12
N ALA A 22 -13.37 0.23 2.95
CA ALA A 22 -14.24 1.38 3.14
C ALA A 22 -14.48 2.12 1.83
N CYS A 23 -13.44 2.40 1.04
CA CYS A 23 -13.59 3.06 -0.26
C CYS A 23 -14.51 2.29 -1.21
N ILE A 24 -14.51 0.96 -1.16
CA ILE A 24 -15.40 0.13 -1.99
C ILE A 24 -16.84 0.19 -1.47
N ILE A 25 -17.03 0.06 -0.16
CA ILE A 25 -18.37 0.14 0.45
C ILE A 25 -19.00 1.50 0.21
N PHE A 26 -18.25 2.59 0.43
CA PHE A 26 -18.71 3.94 0.13
C PHE A 26 -18.91 4.17 -1.37
N GLY A 27 -18.09 3.54 -2.21
CA GLY A 27 -18.27 3.56 -3.66
C GLY A 27 -19.62 2.99 -4.08
N TYR A 28 -19.92 1.80 -3.58
CA TYR A 28 -21.19 1.12 -3.81
C TYR A 28 -22.40 1.91 -3.30
N GLN A 29 -22.29 2.51 -2.12
CA GLN A 29 -23.45 3.15 -1.49
C GLN A 29 -23.70 4.60 -1.95
N TYR A 30 -22.68 5.31 -2.41
CA TYR A 30 -22.78 6.74 -2.68
C TYR A 30 -22.23 7.17 -4.04
N ASN A 31 -21.02 6.77 -4.41
CA ASN A 31 -20.37 7.25 -5.63
C ASN A 31 -19.25 6.32 -6.13
N ASP A 32 -19.46 5.72 -7.29
CA ASP A 32 -18.50 4.83 -7.97
C ASP A 32 -17.09 5.44 -8.14
N TRP A 33 -16.98 6.76 -8.15
CA TRP A 33 -15.70 7.47 -8.19
C TRP A 33 -14.78 7.12 -7.02
N LEU A 34 -15.30 6.54 -5.92
CA LEU A 34 -14.53 6.12 -4.76
C LEU A 34 -13.80 4.77 -4.93
N TYR A 35 -14.21 3.92 -5.87
CA TYR A 35 -13.53 2.64 -6.12
C TYR A 35 -12.01 2.78 -6.39
N PRO A 36 -11.52 3.68 -7.27
CA PRO A 36 -10.09 3.84 -7.49
C PRO A 36 -9.32 4.33 -6.25
N PHE A 37 -9.99 5.01 -5.30
CA PHE A 37 -9.35 5.47 -4.05
C PHE A 37 -9.03 4.32 -3.10
N SER A 38 -9.59 3.12 -3.31
CA SER A 38 -9.20 1.91 -2.57
C SER A 38 -7.69 1.61 -2.68
N ALA A 39 -7.05 2.04 -3.77
CA ALA A 39 -5.60 1.93 -3.97
C ALA A 39 -4.79 2.69 -2.90
N ILE A 40 -5.35 3.73 -2.27
CA ILE A 40 -4.69 4.45 -1.16
C ILE A 40 -4.50 3.52 0.04
N GLY A 41 -5.49 2.68 0.34
CA GLY A 41 -5.39 1.68 1.40
C GLY A 41 -4.27 0.67 1.13
N LEU A 42 -4.18 0.19 -0.11
CA LEU A 42 -3.11 -0.73 -0.55
C LEU A 42 -1.72 -0.07 -0.50
N LEU A 43 -1.62 1.19 -0.94
CA LEU A 43 -0.40 1.99 -0.84
C LEU A 43 0.04 2.16 0.61
N TYR A 44 -0.90 2.42 1.52
CA TYR A 44 -0.62 2.57 2.95
C TYR A 44 -0.13 1.28 3.59
N ALA A 45 -0.78 0.14 3.27
CA ALA A 45 -0.36 -1.18 3.74
C ALA A 45 1.09 -1.50 3.33
N GLY A 46 1.45 -1.20 2.07
CA GLY A 46 2.81 -1.36 1.56
C GLY A 46 3.81 -0.36 2.13
N TYR A 47 3.43 0.92 2.22
CA TYR A 47 4.26 1.99 2.76
C TYR A 47 4.63 1.77 4.22
N GLY A 48 3.77 1.14 5.02
CA GLY A 48 4.10 0.84 6.42
C GLY A 48 5.29 -0.12 6.62
N GLN A 49 5.70 -0.85 5.59
CA GLN A 49 6.67 -1.95 5.70
C GLN A 49 8.12 -1.52 5.57
N ASN A 50 9.03 -2.35 6.08
CA ASN A 50 10.47 -2.03 6.12
C ASN A 50 11.23 -2.47 4.87
N THR A 51 10.69 -3.42 4.10
CA THR A 51 11.32 -3.91 2.87
C THR A 51 10.31 -3.91 1.73
N VAL A 52 10.81 -3.80 0.50
CA VAL A 52 9.98 -3.86 -0.70
C VAL A 52 9.24 -5.20 -0.80
N LYS A 53 9.92 -6.32 -0.51
CA LYS A 53 9.32 -7.66 -0.51
C LYS A 53 8.14 -7.76 0.45
N LEU A 54 8.29 -7.22 1.67
CA LEU A 54 7.19 -7.14 2.64
C LEU A 54 6.08 -6.21 2.17
N GLY A 55 6.42 -5.07 1.57
CA GLY A 55 5.42 -4.16 1.01
C GLY A 55 4.53 -4.82 -0.04
N THR A 56 5.15 -5.58 -0.96
CA THR A 56 4.45 -6.37 -1.97
C THR A 56 3.54 -7.42 -1.33
N LEU A 57 4.04 -8.19 -0.36
CA LEU A 57 3.25 -9.21 0.33
C LEU A 57 2.08 -8.59 1.11
N MET A 58 2.30 -7.46 1.76
CA MET A 58 1.26 -6.76 2.52
C MET A 58 0.23 -6.09 1.63
N GLY A 59 0.61 -5.61 0.44
CA GLY A 59 -0.34 -5.16 -0.58
C GLY A 59 -1.23 -6.29 -1.08
N LEU A 60 -0.66 -7.47 -1.32
CA LEU A 60 -1.41 -8.67 -1.68
C LEU A 60 -2.41 -9.05 -0.58
N LEU A 61 -1.95 -9.12 0.67
CA LEU A 61 -2.83 -9.42 1.81
C LEU A 61 -3.90 -8.35 2.04
N ALA A 62 -3.56 -7.07 1.90
CA ALA A 62 -4.51 -5.96 2.03
C ALA A 62 -5.59 -5.93 0.93
N SER A 63 -5.33 -6.58 -0.21
CA SER A 63 -6.32 -6.72 -1.28
C SER A 63 -7.34 -7.84 -1.04
N THR A 64 -7.17 -8.67 -0.02
CA THR A 64 -8.13 -9.73 0.33
C THR A 64 -9.54 -9.22 0.61
N PRO A 65 -9.78 -8.15 1.40
CA PRO A 65 -11.13 -7.60 1.54
C PRO A 65 -11.69 -7.02 0.24
N ILE A 66 -10.83 -6.54 -0.69
CA ILE A 66 -11.29 -6.13 -2.03
C ILE A 66 -11.89 -7.33 -2.75
N VAL A 67 -11.16 -8.46 -2.80
CA VAL A 67 -11.64 -9.71 -3.40
C VAL A 67 -12.99 -10.11 -2.80
N ILE A 68 -13.09 -10.15 -1.47
CA ILE A 68 -14.33 -10.55 -0.78
C ILE A 68 -15.49 -9.64 -1.18
N LEU A 69 -15.30 -8.32 -1.17
CA LEU A 69 -16.33 -7.35 -1.54
C LEU A 69 -16.73 -7.46 -3.01
N THR A 70 -15.75 -7.67 -3.90
CA THR A 70 -16.00 -7.90 -5.33
C THR A 70 -16.86 -9.15 -5.54
N LEU A 71 -16.56 -10.25 -4.84
CA LEU A 71 -17.35 -11.50 -4.93
C LEU A 71 -18.75 -11.36 -4.32
N GLN A 72 -18.95 -10.45 -3.38
CA GLN A 72 -20.25 -10.10 -2.81
C GLN A 72 -21.07 -9.16 -3.72
N GLY A 73 -20.51 -8.70 -4.85
CA GLY A 73 -21.21 -7.83 -5.80
C GLY A 73 -21.14 -6.32 -5.49
N TYR A 74 -20.30 -5.91 -4.53
CA TYR A 74 -20.11 -4.47 -4.20
C TYR A 74 -19.45 -3.65 -5.32
N MET A 75 -18.91 -4.30 -6.36
CA MET A 75 -18.37 -3.63 -7.55
C MET A 75 -19.29 -3.81 -8.78
N GLY A 76 -20.56 -4.15 -8.55
CA GLY A 76 -21.54 -4.47 -9.58
C GLY A 76 -21.80 -5.97 -9.67
N THR A 77 -23.04 -6.33 -10.00
CA THR A 77 -23.41 -7.71 -10.26
C THR A 77 -22.77 -8.14 -11.57
N PHE A 78 -21.95 -9.18 -11.50
CA PHE A 78 -21.35 -9.80 -12.66
C PHE A 78 -22.41 -10.55 -13.48
N SER A 79 -23.14 -9.83 -14.33
CA SER A 79 -24.12 -10.41 -15.24
C SER A 79 -23.44 -10.79 -16.56
N GLY A 80 -22.95 -12.03 -16.63
CA GLY A 80 -22.40 -12.65 -17.84
C GLY A 80 -21.72 -13.99 -17.54
N ASP A 81 -21.89 -14.99 -18.41
CA ASP A 81 -21.44 -16.37 -18.20
C ASP A 81 -19.97 -16.50 -17.75
N PHE A 82 -19.11 -15.60 -18.22
CA PHE A 82 -17.68 -15.60 -17.84
C PHE A 82 -17.47 -15.31 -16.36
N PHE A 83 -18.12 -14.28 -15.80
CA PHE A 83 -17.85 -13.83 -14.44
C PHE A 83 -18.58 -14.65 -13.35
N VAL A 84 -19.52 -15.51 -13.76
CA VAL A 84 -20.18 -16.50 -12.90
C VAL A 84 -19.48 -17.87 -12.97
N SER A 85 -18.64 -18.09 -13.99
CA SER A 85 -17.82 -19.31 -14.10
C SER A 85 -16.69 -19.36 -13.07
N GLU A 86 -16.35 -20.57 -12.63
CA GLU A 86 -15.23 -20.82 -11.71
C GLU A 86 -13.91 -20.21 -12.24
N THR A 87 -13.65 -20.36 -13.54
CA THR A 87 -12.48 -19.81 -14.22
C THR A 87 -12.46 -18.28 -14.18
N GLY A 88 -13.60 -17.61 -14.38
CA GLY A 88 -13.69 -16.15 -14.34
C GLY A 88 -13.48 -15.60 -12.94
N VAL A 89 -14.09 -16.22 -11.94
CA VAL A 89 -13.92 -15.86 -10.52
C VAL A 89 -12.46 -15.97 -10.08
N ILE A 90 -11.79 -17.07 -10.44
CA ILE A 90 -10.35 -17.25 -10.17
C ILE A 90 -9.53 -16.17 -10.88
N THR A 91 -9.84 -15.89 -12.15
CA THR A 91 -9.10 -14.90 -12.96
C THR A 91 -9.20 -13.50 -12.35
N VAL A 92 -10.42 -13.06 -12.00
CA VAL A 92 -10.65 -11.76 -11.36
C VAL A 92 -9.92 -11.67 -10.02
N THR A 93 -10.01 -12.73 -9.21
CA THR A 93 -9.31 -12.80 -7.92
C THR A 93 -7.80 -12.65 -8.09
N LEU A 94 -7.20 -13.38 -9.04
CA LEU A 94 -5.76 -13.28 -9.32
C LEU A 94 -5.38 -11.88 -9.80
N ILE A 95 -6.17 -11.25 -10.66
CA ILE A 95 -5.91 -9.88 -11.12
C ILE A 95 -5.92 -8.91 -9.93
N ILE A 96 -6.93 -8.98 -9.05
CA ILE A 96 -7.01 -8.12 -7.87
C ILE A 96 -5.80 -8.32 -6.96
N LEU A 97 -5.39 -9.58 -6.72
CA LEU A 97 -4.22 -9.89 -5.89
C LEU A 97 -2.91 -9.38 -6.52
N ILE A 98 -2.74 -9.52 -7.84
CA ILE A 98 -1.56 -9.03 -8.57
C ILE A 98 -1.49 -7.51 -8.52
N VAL A 99 -2.61 -6.83 -8.77
CA VAL A 99 -2.70 -5.37 -8.66
C VAL A 99 -2.44 -4.93 -7.22
N GLY A 100 -3.01 -5.61 -6.23
CA GLY A 100 -2.75 -5.39 -4.81
C GLY A 100 -1.27 -5.49 -4.45
N ALA A 101 -0.60 -6.53 -4.93
CA ALA A 101 0.83 -6.73 -4.75
C ALA A 101 1.66 -5.61 -5.40
N PHE A 102 1.29 -5.18 -6.61
CA PHE A 102 1.97 -4.11 -7.33
C PHE A 102 1.81 -2.76 -6.61
N VAL A 103 0.60 -2.42 -6.18
CA VAL A 103 0.35 -1.17 -5.44
C VAL A 103 1.09 -1.18 -4.09
N GLY A 104 1.11 -2.31 -3.38
CA GLY A 104 1.91 -2.47 -2.16
C GLY A 104 3.42 -2.32 -2.40
N LEU A 105 3.92 -2.81 -3.55
CA LEU A 105 5.31 -2.61 -3.98
C LEU A 105 5.62 -1.12 -4.14
N VAL A 106 4.76 -0.38 -4.86
CA VAL A 106 4.90 1.08 -5.07
C VAL A 106 4.89 1.81 -3.73
N GLY A 107 4.00 1.46 -2.80
CA GLY A 107 3.95 2.03 -1.46
C GLY A 107 5.28 1.88 -0.71
N ALA A 108 5.85 0.67 -0.70
CA ALA A 108 7.14 0.42 -0.05
C ALA A 108 8.32 1.09 -0.76
N TRP A 109 8.29 1.18 -2.09
CA TRP A 109 9.27 1.92 -2.87
C TRP A 109 9.29 3.40 -2.50
N THR A 110 8.11 4.01 -2.37
CA THR A 110 7.96 5.41 -1.96
C THR A 110 8.54 5.66 -0.57
N LYS A 111 8.30 4.77 0.42
CA LYS A 111 8.93 4.89 1.74
C LYS A 111 10.45 4.85 1.63
N ARG A 112 11.01 3.91 0.86
CA ARG A 112 12.46 3.77 0.69
C ARG A 112 13.08 5.03 0.11
N ASN A 113 12.46 5.63 -0.91
CA ASN A 113 12.93 6.86 -1.53
C ASN A 113 12.83 8.05 -0.58
N ARG A 114 11.73 8.16 0.18
CA ARG A 114 11.56 9.22 1.18
C ARG A 114 12.63 9.13 2.29
N VAL A 115 12.91 7.93 2.78
CA VAL A 115 13.94 7.74 3.83
C VAL A 115 15.33 8.14 3.31
N LYS A 116 15.67 7.78 2.07
CA LYS A 116 16.93 8.22 1.43
C LYS A 116 17.01 9.74 1.30
N ALA A 117 15.94 10.36 0.81
CA ALA A 117 15.87 11.82 0.67
C ALA A 117 16.05 12.52 2.02
N MET A 118 15.35 12.07 3.08
CA MET A 118 15.50 12.66 4.42
C MET A 118 16.93 12.53 4.96
N ALA A 119 17.59 11.40 4.74
CA ALA A 119 18.98 11.22 5.13
C ALA A 119 19.94 12.16 4.37
N GLU A 120 19.68 12.44 3.10
CA GLU A 120 20.44 13.42 2.31
C GLU A 120 20.20 14.85 2.79
N TYR A 121 18.96 15.22 3.09
CA TYR A 121 18.63 16.52 3.68
C TYR A 121 19.31 16.72 5.05
N GLU A 122 19.31 15.71 5.93
CA GLU A 122 20.01 15.79 7.22
C GLU A 122 21.53 15.98 7.06
N LYS A 123 22.15 15.29 6.10
CA LYS A 123 23.57 15.47 5.81
C LYS A 123 23.86 16.88 5.33
N GLN A 124 23.05 17.42 4.43
CA GLN A 124 23.21 18.80 3.93
C GLN A 124 23.01 19.85 5.05
N GLN A 125 22.03 19.66 5.93
CA GLN A 125 21.83 20.56 7.08
C GLN A 125 22.99 20.52 8.08
N LYS A 126 23.57 19.35 8.35
CA LYS A 126 24.74 19.21 9.24
C LYS A 126 25.99 19.87 8.63
N ILE A 127 26.18 19.77 7.32
CA ILE A 127 27.26 20.46 6.59
C ILE A 127 27.08 21.98 6.64
N GLY A 128 25.86 22.48 6.43
CA GLY A 128 25.54 23.91 6.53
C GLY A 128 25.75 24.49 7.94
N LYS A 129 25.35 23.75 8.99
CA LYS A 129 25.58 24.15 10.39
C LYS A 129 27.08 24.17 10.75
N ASN A 130 27.89 23.22 10.27
CA ASN A 130 29.34 23.22 10.49
C ASN A 130 30.05 24.36 9.76
N LYS A 131 29.62 24.73 8.54
CA LYS A 131 30.16 25.91 7.84
C LYS A 131 29.89 27.22 8.59
N ASN A 132 28.70 27.39 9.16
CA ASN A 132 28.37 28.58 9.95
C ASN A 132 29.13 28.64 11.29
N LYS A 133 29.36 27.49 11.93
CA LYS A 133 30.14 27.42 13.18
C LYS A 133 31.62 27.78 12.96
N ASN A 134 32.22 27.38 11.84
CA ASN A 134 33.60 27.77 11.49
C ASN A 134 33.72 29.26 11.13
N LYS A 135 32.69 29.85 10.50
CA LYS A 135 32.69 31.27 10.15
C LYS A 135 32.65 32.19 11.40
N ASN A 136 31.98 31.74 12.46
CA ASN A 136 31.87 32.50 13.72
C ASN A 136 33.06 32.27 14.69
N LYS A 137 33.93 31.29 14.44
CA LYS A 137 35.15 31.08 15.24
C LYS A 137 36.36 31.86 14.72
N ASN A 138 36.33 32.32 13.48
CA ASN A 138 37.40 33.08 12.83
C ASN A 138 37.10 34.59 12.78
N LYS A 139 36.20 35.08 13.63
CA LYS A 139 35.84 36.49 13.78
C LYS A 139 36.04 36.88 15.23
#